data_AF-A0A1G5J184-F1
#
_entry.id   AF-A0A1G5J184-F1
#
_cell.length_a   1.000
_cell.length_b   1.000
_cell.length_c   1.000
_cell.angle_alpha   90.00
_cell.angle_beta   90.00
_cell.angle_gamma   90.00
#
_symmetry.space_group_name_H-M   'P 1'
#
loop_
_entity.id
_entity.type
_entity.pdbx_description
1 polymer ?
#
loop_
_entity_poly.entity_id
_entity_poly.type
_entity_poly.pdbx_seq_one_letter_code
_entity_poly.pdbx_strand_id
1 'polypeptide(L)'
;MTRFTRTCLLALTLALAVTGGAFASVLEESMDAPRTRPLSRFDHDTHNETADLEESCALCHHLFDDEGELLPDESSEETACRECHDNAAKGVPKTEAAFHNRCKSCHLSVKSGPITCGQCHAAHQP
;
A
#
# COMPACT_ATOMS: atom_id res chain seq x y z
N MET A 1 -53.80 -47.65 7.40
CA MET A 1 -53.44 -46.97 6.14
C MET A 1 -53.67 -45.47 6.33
N THR A 2 -52.68 -44.80 6.92
CA THR A 2 -52.70 -43.38 7.27
C THR A 2 -51.57 -42.69 6.51
N ARG A 3 -51.93 -41.62 5.81
CA ARG A 3 -51.05 -40.78 4.99
C ARG A 3 -50.02 -40.10 5.90
N PHE A 4 -48.73 -40.22 5.62
CA PHE A 4 -47.73 -39.30 6.16
C PHE A 4 -46.66 -38.98 5.09
N THR A 5 -46.70 -37.71 4.70
CA THR A 5 -45.55 -36.81 4.46
C THR A 5 -44.55 -37.18 3.37
N ARG A 6 -44.87 -36.66 2.17
CA ARG A 6 -43.86 -36.09 1.28
C ARG A 6 -43.18 -34.90 1.95
N THR A 7 -41.97 -34.61 1.49
CA THR A 7 -41.24 -33.32 1.57
C THR A 7 -40.47 -33.05 2.86
N CYS A 8 -39.16 -33.34 2.83
CA CYS A 8 -38.13 -32.47 3.40
C CYS A 8 -36.74 -32.90 2.88
N LEU A 9 -36.56 -32.86 1.56
CA LEU A 9 -35.22 -32.68 0.97
C LEU A 9 -35.09 -31.19 0.65
N LEU A 10 -33.89 -30.64 0.85
CA LEU A 10 -33.43 -29.30 0.48
C LEU A 10 -33.66 -28.19 1.52
N ALA A 11 -32.79 -28.16 2.53
CA ALA A 11 -32.43 -26.92 3.21
C ALA A 11 -30.99 -27.00 3.73
N LEU A 12 -30.01 -27.11 2.83
CA LEU A 12 -28.59 -26.96 3.18
C LEU A 12 -27.80 -26.29 2.06
N THR A 13 -28.24 -25.11 1.61
CA THR A 13 -27.48 -24.27 0.67
C THR A 13 -27.76 -22.79 0.90
N LEU A 14 -27.33 -22.21 2.03
CA LEU A 14 -27.08 -20.75 2.09
C LEU A 14 -26.30 -20.35 3.35
N ALA A 15 -24.98 -20.45 3.33
CA ALA A 15 -24.13 -19.81 4.34
C ALA A 15 -22.76 -19.39 3.78
N LEU A 16 -22.70 -19.02 2.50
CA LEU A 16 -21.46 -18.57 1.84
C LEU A 16 -21.71 -17.24 1.10
N ALA A 17 -22.14 -16.20 1.82
CA ALA A 17 -22.37 -14.88 1.19
C ALA A 17 -22.02 -13.68 2.09
N VAL A 18 -21.30 -13.87 3.21
CA VAL A 18 -21.07 -12.76 4.17
C VAL A 18 -19.62 -12.23 4.16
N THR A 19 -18.66 -12.91 3.51
CA THR A 19 -17.26 -12.48 3.57
C THR A 19 -16.83 -11.47 2.49
N GLY A 20 -17.65 -11.22 1.46
CA GLY A 20 -17.28 -10.32 0.36
C GLY A 20 -17.56 -8.82 0.58
N GLY A 21 -18.53 -8.48 1.44
CA GLY A 21 -18.97 -7.09 1.60
C GLY A 21 -17.99 -6.18 2.34
N ALA A 22 -17.23 -6.73 3.28
CA ALA A 22 -16.35 -5.95 4.15
C ALA A 22 -15.07 -5.45 3.43
N PHE A 23 -14.61 -6.15 2.40
CA PHE A 23 -13.40 -5.76 1.66
C PHE A 23 -13.67 -4.62 0.67
N ALA A 24 -14.87 -4.61 0.07
CA ALA A 24 -15.28 -3.58 -0.88
C ALA A 24 -15.44 -2.21 -0.22
N SER A 25 -16.02 -2.14 0.98
CA SER A 25 -16.26 -0.86 1.67
C SER A 25 -14.98 -0.16 2.14
N VAL A 26 -13.94 -0.92 2.50
CA VAL A 26 -12.65 -0.34 2.93
C VAL A 26 -11.91 0.32 1.77
N LEU A 27 -12.00 -0.27 0.56
CA LEU A 27 -11.39 0.31 -0.64
C LEU A 27 -12.06 1.64 -1.03
N GLU A 28 -13.39 1.71 -1.01
CA GLU A 28 -14.14 2.91 -1.39
C GLU A 28 -13.86 4.10 -0.45
N GLU A 29 -13.86 3.88 0.87
CA GLU A 29 -13.55 4.92 1.86
C GLU A 29 -12.12 5.45 1.74
N SER A 30 -11.17 4.57 1.37
CA SER A 30 -9.79 4.99 1.11
C SER A 30 -9.66 5.87 -0.15
N MET A 31 -10.56 5.73 -1.13
CA MET A 31 -10.51 6.51 -2.38
C MET A 31 -11.17 7.88 -2.26
N ASP A 32 -12.13 8.08 -1.35
CA ASP A 32 -12.84 9.37 -1.16
C ASP A 32 -12.24 10.29 -0.07
N ALA A 33 -11.18 9.86 0.62
CA ALA A 33 -10.49 10.73 1.56
C ALA A 33 -10.01 12.04 0.89
N PRO A 34 -10.20 13.22 1.53
CA PRO A 34 -9.81 14.50 0.96
C PRO A 34 -8.29 14.56 0.75
N ARG A 35 -7.87 14.92 -0.48
CA ARG A 35 -6.47 15.04 -0.86
C ARG A 35 -6.18 16.44 -1.40
N THR A 36 -5.00 16.95 -1.08
CA THR A 36 -4.52 18.25 -1.60
C THR A 36 -3.97 18.15 -3.03
N ARG A 37 -3.70 16.93 -3.51
CA ARG A 37 -3.14 16.61 -4.83
C ARG A 37 -3.72 15.28 -5.36
N PRO A 38 -3.71 15.04 -6.68
CA PRO A 38 -3.97 13.72 -7.25
C PRO A 38 -3.08 12.64 -6.64
N LEU A 39 -3.50 11.37 -6.71
CA LEU A 39 -2.66 10.26 -6.28
C LEU A 39 -1.37 10.21 -7.10
N SER A 40 -0.24 10.02 -6.41
CA SER A 40 1.00 9.62 -7.09
C SER A 40 0.87 8.15 -7.44
N ARG A 41 0.62 7.85 -8.72
CA ARG A 41 0.60 6.46 -9.16
C ARG A 41 2.02 5.94 -9.23
N PHE A 42 2.18 4.72 -8.73
CA PHE A 42 3.45 4.04 -8.62
C PHE A 42 3.23 2.59 -9.01
N ASP A 43 3.61 2.26 -10.23
CA ASP A 43 3.68 0.88 -10.68
C ASP A 43 4.98 0.30 -10.12
N HIS A 44 4.85 -0.46 -9.02
CA HIS A 44 5.97 -0.87 -8.19
C HIS A 44 6.99 -1.70 -8.97
N ASP A 45 6.52 -2.72 -9.69
CA ASP A 45 7.40 -3.66 -10.38
C ASP A 45 8.04 -3.01 -11.61
N THR A 46 7.26 -2.29 -12.41
CA THR A 46 7.79 -1.56 -13.57
C THR A 46 8.83 -0.52 -13.14
N HIS A 47 8.58 0.19 -12.03
CA HIS A 47 9.55 1.14 -11.48
C HIS A 47 10.85 0.43 -11.11
N ASN A 48 10.77 -0.67 -10.35
CA ASN A 48 11.94 -1.35 -9.82
C ASN A 48 12.77 -2.02 -10.93
N GLU A 49 12.13 -2.64 -11.93
CA GLU A 49 12.81 -3.19 -13.11
C GLU A 49 13.51 -2.08 -13.90
N THR A 50 12.81 -0.97 -14.18
CA THR A 50 13.38 0.16 -14.95
C THR A 50 14.54 0.84 -14.20
N ALA A 51 14.51 0.82 -12.87
CA ALA A 51 15.51 1.45 -12.01
C ALA A 51 16.63 0.49 -11.55
N ASP A 52 16.59 -0.78 -11.96
CA ASP A 52 17.55 -1.83 -11.54
C ASP A 52 17.57 -2.01 -10.00
N LEU A 53 16.39 -2.08 -9.40
CA LEU A 53 16.17 -2.15 -7.93
C LEU A 53 15.50 -3.43 -7.46
N GLU A 54 15.30 -4.42 -8.33
CA GLU A 54 14.57 -5.66 -8.02
C GLU A 54 15.13 -6.40 -6.79
N GLU A 55 16.44 -6.33 -6.59
CA GLU A 55 17.15 -6.97 -5.47
C GLU A 55 17.41 -6.01 -4.28
N SER A 56 16.91 -4.77 -4.33
CA SER A 56 17.20 -3.69 -3.38
C SER A 56 15.99 -3.30 -2.52
N CYS A 57 15.22 -4.28 -2.04
CA CYS A 57 13.98 -4.06 -1.29
C CYS A 57 14.16 -3.13 -0.08
N ALA A 58 15.22 -3.34 0.70
CA ALA A 58 15.56 -2.55 1.89
C ALA A 58 15.84 -1.06 1.60
N LEU A 59 16.06 -0.67 0.33
CA LEU A 59 16.24 0.73 -0.05
C LEU A 59 14.98 1.55 0.25
N CYS A 60 13.80 0.94 0.09
CA CYS A 60 12.49 1.55 0.29
C CYS A 60 11.78 0.95 1.51
N HIS A 61 11.75 -0.38 1.61
CA HIS A 61 11.21 -1.12 2.74
C HIS A 61 12.27 -1.28 3.83
N HIS A 62 12.76 -0.16 4.37
CA HIS A 62 13.83 -0.19 5.37
C HIS A 62 13.33 -0.63 6.75
N LEU A 63 14.26 -1.14 7.55
CA LEU A 63 14.09 -1.37 8.97
C LEU A 63 15.19 -0.69 9.77
N PHE A 64 14.84 -0.30 10.99
CA PHE A 64 15.77 0.24 11.98
C PHE A 64 15.70 -0.63 13.23
N ASP A 65 16.83 -0.82 13.91
CA ASP A 65 16.86 -1.46 15.23
C ASP A 65 16.34 -0.52 16.33
N ASP A 66 16.34 -1.02 17.57
CA ASP A 66 15.87 -0.28 18.74
C ASP A 66 16.76 0.92 19.08
N GLU A 67 18.01 0.90 18.63
CA GLU A 67 18.99 1.98 18.74
C GLU A 67 18.84 3.05 17.64
N GLY A 68 18.07 2.75 16.59
CA GLY A 68 17.80 3.63 15.45
C GLY A 68 18.83 3.51 14.32
N GLU A 69 19.61 2.42 14.29
CA GLU A 69 20.54 2.12 13.21
C GLU A 69 19.82 1.37 12.09
N LEU A 70 20.20 1.69 10.84
CA LEU A 70 19.61 1.05 9.67
C LEU A 70 20.06 -0.42 9.61
N LEU A 71 19.12 -1.33 9.36
CA LEU A 71 19.38 -2.74 9.10
C LEU A 71 19.43 -2.95 7.58
N PRO A 72 20.61 -2.95 6.92
CA PRO A 72 20.71 -2.95 5.46
C PRO A 72 20.35 -4.30 4.82
N ASP A 73 20.45 -5.39 5.60
CA ASP A 73 20.17 -6.76 5.15
C ASP A 73 18.77 -7.24 5.55
N GLU A 74 17.95 -6.34 6.12
CA GLU A 74 16.58 -6.63 6.52
C GLU A 74 15.60 -5.64 5.89
N SER A 75 14.43 -6.11 5.53
CA SER A 75 13.41 -5.32 4.87
C SER A 75 11.99 -5.57 5.39
N SER A 76 11.15 -4.56 5.19
CA SER A 76 9.77 -4.48 5.69
C SER A 76 8.73 -4.56 4.56
N GLU A 77 8.89 -5.45 3.58
CA GLU A 77 8.00 -5.55 2.40
C GLU A 77 6.53 -5.73 2.79
N GLU A 78 6.28 -6.45 3.87
CA GLU A 78 4.95 -6.78 4.37
C GLU A 78 4.32 -5.68 5.25
N THR A 79 5.00 -4.55 5.44
CA THR A 79 4.55 -3.46 6.33
C THR A 79 4.38 -2.16 5.54
N ALA A 80 3.21 -1.54 5.66
CA ALA A 80 2.97 -0.27 5.00
C ALA A 80 3.74 0.86 5.71
N CYS A 81 4.32 1.80 4.95
CA CYS A 81 5.10 2.91 5.49
C CYS A 81 4.37 3.65 6.63
N ARG A 82 3.05 3.82 6.47
CA ARG A 82 2.19 4.53 7.42
C ARG A 82 2.14 3.91 8.81
N GLU A 83 2.39 2.60 8.94
CA GLU A 83 2.34 1.89 10.22
C GLU A 83 3.39 2.45 11.19
N CYS A 84 4.58 2.78 10.68
CA CYS A 84 5.64 3.45 11.44
C CYS A 84 5.56 4.98 11.34
N HIS A 85 5.16 5.52 10.18
CA HIS A 85 5.28 6.95 9.89
C HIS A 85 4.07 7.81 10.30
N ASP A 86 2.85 7.26 10.49
CA ASP A 86 1.69 8.08 10.91
C ASP A 86 1.80 8.45 12.40
N ASN A 87 2.18 7.50 13.25
CA ASN A 87 2.44 7.69 14.69
C ASN A 87 3.92 7.81 15.02
N ALA A 88 4.73 8.22 14.04
CA ALA A 88 6.18 8.34 14.15
C ALA A 88 6.66 9.04 15.42
N ALA A 89 7.67 8.44 16.05
CA ALA A 89 8.44 9.01 17.15
C ALA A 89 9.16 10.31 16.74
N LYS A 90 9.64 11.08 17.74
CA LYS A 90 10.36 12.32 17.48
C LYS A 90 11.62 12.05 16.63
N GLY A 91 11.74 12.75 15.51
CA GLY A 91 12.85 12.59 14.57
C GLY A 91 12.53 11.71 13.36
N VAL A 92 11.48 10.89 13.43
CA VAL A 92 11.00 10.11 12.29
C VAL A 92 10.06 10.97 11.44
N PRO A 93 10.27 11.08 10.12
CA PRO A 93 9.39 11.88 9.25
C PRO A 93 7.97 11.28 9.23
N LYS A 94 6.95 12.14 9.13
CA LYS A 94 5.58 11.68 8.85
C LYS A 94 5.47 11.12 7.43
N THR A 95 4.46 10.29 7.18
CA THR A 95 4.29 9.52 5.93
C THR A 95 4.47 10.36 4.66
N GLU A 96 3.85 11.54 4.58
CA GLU A 96 4.03 12.46 3.44
C GLU A 96 5.50 12.85 3.23
N ALA A 97 6.18 13.27 4.29
CA ALA A 97 7.58 13.65 4.23
C ALA A 97 8.49 12.44 3.96
N ALA A 98 8.15 11.25 4.47
CA ALA A 98 8.89 10.02 4.22
C ALA A 98 8.89 9.66 2.72
N PHE A 99 7.71 9.71 2.07
CA PHE A 99 7.61 9.51 0.61
C PHE A 99 8.43 10.55 -0.16
N HIS A 100 8.25 11.84 0.14
CA HIS A 100 9.01 12.89 -0.54
C HIS A 100 10.51 12.73 -0.35
N ASN A 101 10.97 12.43 0.86
CA ASN A 101 12.39 12.25 1.14
C ASN A 101 12.93 11.02 0.40
N ARG A 102 12.25 9.87 0.44
CA ARG A 102 12.76 8.64 -0.19
C ARG A 102 12.76 8.72 -1.72
N CYS A 103 11.62 9.04 -2.33
CA CYS A 103 11.47 9.01 -3.79
C CYS A 103 12.26 10.14 -4.45
N LYS A 104 12.04 11.39 -3.99
CA LYS A 104 12.64 12.56 -4.63
C LYS A 104 14.16 12.60 -4.45
N SER A 105 14.69 12.21 -3.28
CA SER A 105 16.14 12.20 -3.08
C SER A 105 16.84 11.20 -3.99
N CYS A 106 16.25 10.03 -4.19
CA CYS A 106 16.75 9.02 -5.14
C CYS A 106 16.77 9.60 -6.55
N HIS A 107 15.63 10.14 -7.01
CA HIS A 107 15.55 10.73 -8.35
C HIS A 107 16.55 11.87 -8.57
N LEU A 108 16.77 12.70 -7.55
CA LEU A 108 17.76 13.77 -7.60
C LEU A 108 19.20 13.24 -7.62
N SER A 109 19.51 12.18 -6.86
CA SER A 109 20.86 11.63 -6.78
C SER A 109 21.28 10.96 -8.08
N VAL A 110 20.39 10.16 -8.67
CA VAL A 110 20.63 9.46 -9.95
C VAL A 110 20.31 10.33 -11.17
N LYS A 111 19.72 11.51 -10.96
CA LYS A 111 19.29 12.45 -12.01
C LYS A 111 18.32 11.82 -13.02
N SER A 112 17.44 10.95 -12.52
CA SER A 112 16.41 10.26 -13.32
C SER A 112 15.11 10.20 -12.54
N GLY A 113 13.97 10.23 -13.24
CA GLY A 113 12.64 10.20 -12.63
C GLY A 113 12.04 11.57 -12.26
N PRO A 114 10.77 11.58 -11.81
CA PRO A 114 10.02 12.81 -11.53
C PRO A 114 10.49 13.51 -10.24
N ILE A 115 10.64 14.85 -10.29
CA ILE A 115 11.10 15.65 -9.14
C ILE A 115 10.21 16.85 -8.82
N THR A 116 9.20 17.12 -9.65
CA THR A 116 8.24 18.20 -9.45
C THR A 116 6.86 17.65 -9.06
N CYS A 117 6.06 18.47 -8.38
CA CYS A 117 4.77 18.03 -7.81
C CYS A 117 3.86 17.39 -8.86
N GLY A 118 3.72 18.01 -10.04
CA GLY A 118 2.81 17.55 -11.10
C GLY A 118 3.32 16.36 -11.90
N GLN A 119 4.61 16.02 -11.80
CA GLN A 119 5.13 14.82 -12.45
C GLN A 119 4.82 13.56 -11.62
N CYS A 120 4.84 13.65 -10.29
CA CYS A 120 4.39 12.55 -9.43
C CYS A 120 2.85 12.56 -9.29
N HIS A 121 2.27 13.71 -8.96
CA HIS A 121 0.83 13.90 -8.76
C HIS A 121 0.14 14.44 -10.02
N ALA A 122 0.27 13.72 -11.13
CA ALA A 122 -0.30 14.13 -12.40
C ALA A 122 -1.83 14.23 -12.31
N ALA A 123 -2.39 15.34 -12.81
CA ALA A 123 -3.84 15.55 -12.83
C ALA A 123 -4.55 14.53 -13.74
N HIS A 124 -3.93 14.21 -14.86
CA HIS A 124 -4.42 13.26 -15.85
C HIS A 124 -3.30 12.28 -16.17
N GLN A 125 -3.68 11.02 -16.28
CA GLN A 125 -2.77 9.93 -16.63
C GLN A 125 -3.12 9.48 -18.06
N PRO A 126 -2.16 8.96 -18.84
CA PRO A 126 -2.52 8.12 -19.98
C PRO A 126 -3.30 6.87 -19.53
#